data_AF-A0A7X2SV24-F1
#
_entry.id   AF-A0A7X2SV24-F1
#
_cell.length_a   1.000
_cell.length_b   1.000
_cell.length_c   1.000
_cell.angle_alpha   90.00
_cell.angle_beta   90.00
_cell.angle_gamma   90.00
#
_symmetry.space_group_name_H-M   'P 1'
#
loop_
_entity.id
_entity.type
_entity.pdbx_description
1 polymer ?
#
loop_
_entity_poly.entity_id
_entity_poly.type
_entity_poly.pdbx_seq_one_letter_code
_entity_poly.pdbx_strand_id
1 'polypeptide(L)' 'RSMFNTADMQRQNEILSDVSNLLDKGIISSTLGEHYGTINAENLRRAHAVIEAGTAKGKIVLEGF' A
#
# COMPACT_ATOMS: atom_id res chain seq x y z
N ARG A 1 -6.57 -8.72 7.13
CA ARG A 1 -6.94 -10.16 7.05
C ARG A 1 -6.39 -10.69 5.74
N SER A 2 -5.72 -11.83 5.74
CA SER A 2 -5.27 -12.46 4.49
C SER A 2 -6.49 -12.76 3.61
N MET A 3 -6.42 -12.42 2.32
CA MET A 3 -7.48 -12.70 1.35
C MET A 3 -7.61 -14.21 1.06
N PHE A 4 -6.56 -15.00 1.38
CA PHE A 4 -6.50 -16.43 1.13
C PHE A 4 -6.04 -17.17 2.38
N ASN A 5 -6.79 -18.18 2.80
CA ASN A 5 -6.46 -19.04 3.95
C ASN A 5 -5.45 -20.11 3.55
N THR A 6 -4.22 -19.70 3.25
CA THR A 6 -3.12 -20.62 2.91
C THR A 6 -2.44 -21.15 4.18
N ALA A 7 -1.78 -22.31 4.07
CA ALA A 7 -1.10 -22.95 5.21
C ALA A 7 0.03 -22.08 5.80
N ASP A 8 0.53 -21.12 5.04
CA ASP A 8 1.63 -20.21 5.36
C ASP A 8 1.16 -18.78 5.67
N MET A 9 -0.11 -18.56 6.02
CA MET A 9 -0.61 -17.21 6.40
C MET A 9 0.25 -16.49 7.44
N GLN A 10 0.85 -17.23 8.38
CA GLN A 10 1.76 -16.67 9.39
C GLN A 10 2.95 -15.95 8.75
N ARG A 11 3.43 -16.45 7.60
CA ARG A 11 4.59 -15.93 6.89
C ARG A 11 4.39 -14.50 6.41
N GLN A 12 3.16 -14.11 6.06
CA GLN A 12 2.87 -12.73 5.68
C GLN A 12 3.13 -11.77 6.84
N ASN A 13 2.72 -12.12 8.07
CA ASN A 13 2.96 -11.29 9.25
C ASN A 13 4.45 -11.18 9.58
N GLU A 14 5.21 -12.28 9.45
CA GLU A 14 6.67 -12.27 9.64
C GLU A 14 7.35 -11.30 8.66
N ILE A 15 7.02 -11.42 7.37
CA ILE A 15 7.57 -10.55 6.32
C ILE A 15 7.24 -9.08 6.60
N LEU A 16 5.99 -8.77 6.97
CA LEU A 16 5.59 -7.39 7.28
C LEU A 16 6.30 -6.84 8.53
N SER A 17 6.57 -7.69 9.52
CA SER A 17 7.31 -7.32 10.72
C SER A 17 8.77 -7.00 10.39
N ASP A 18 9.40 -7.83 9.56
CA ASP A 18 10.77 -7.60 9.09
C ASP A 18 10.88 -6.32 8.27
N VAL A 19 9.91 -6.07 7.36
CA VAL A 19 9.83 -4.83 6.58
C VAL A 19 9.72 -3.60 7.50
N SER A 20 8.92 -3.66 8.56
CA SER A 20 8.84 -2.57 9.55
C SER A 20 10.19 -2.32 10.23
N ASN A 21 10.86 -3.37 10.68
CA ASN A 21 12.18 -3.26 11.31
C ASN A 21 13.23 -2.66 10.36
N LEU A 22 13.17 -3.00 9.07
CA LEU A 22 14.07 -2.43 8.05
C LEU A 22 13.77 -0.95 7.79
N LEU A 23 12.49 -0.56 7.83
CA LEU A 23 12.07 0.83 7.69
C LEU A 23 12.57 1.68 8.87
N ASP A 24 12.39 1.19 10.10
CA ASP A 24 12.83 1.87 11.33
C ASP A 24 14.36 2.03 11.39
N LYS A 25 15.10 1.06 10.84
CA LYS A 25 16.56 1.12 10.68
C LYS A 25 17.02 2.02 9.52
N GLY A 26 16.09 2.55 8.72
CA GLY A 26 16.39 3.37 7.55
C GLY A 26 17.01 2.60 6.38
N ILE A 27 16.95 1.26 6.37
CA ILE A 27 17.51 0.42 5.30
C ILE A 27 16.63 0.47 4.05
N ILE A 28 15.31 0.53 4.24
CA ILE A 28 14.32 0.72 3.17
C ILE A 28 13.55 2.02 3.41
N SER A 29 12.99 2.60 2.35
CA SER A 29 12.20 3.82 2.41
C SER A 29 10.82 3.60 1.82
N SER A 30 9.84 4.40 2.26
CA SER A 30 8.49 4.37 1.72
C SER A 30 8.50 4.67 0.22
N THR A 31 7.65 3.97 -0.53
CA THR A 31 7.42 4.20 -1.97
C THR A 31 6.22 5.11 -2.23
N LEU A 32 5.85 5.91 -1.23
CA LEU A 32 4.79 6.89 -1.31
C LEU A 32 4.98 7.81 -2.53
N GLY A 33 4.00 7.80 -3.43
CA GLY A 33 4.04 8.58 -4.66
C GLY A 33 3.09 9.77 -4.60
N GLU A 34 1.78 9.49 -4.57
CA GLU A 34 0.74 10.50 -4.65
C GLU A 34 -0.30 10.33 -3.54
N HIS A 35 -0.73 11.43 -2.93
CA HIS A 35 -1.84 11.45 -1.96
C HIS A 35 -3.11 11.98 -2.63
N TYR A 36 -4.18 11.18 -2.66
CA TYR A 36 -5.45 11.55 -3.30
C TYR A 36 -6.50 12.06 -2.31
N GLY A 37 -6.10 12.30 -1.06
CA GLY A 37 -6.97 12.90 -0.03
C GLY A 37 -7.90 11.89 0.61
N THR A 38 -9.10 12.34 0.99
CA THR A 38 -10.08 11.54 1.74
C THR A 38 -10.55 10.31 0.99
N ILE A 39 -10.86 9.25 1.74
CA ILE A 39 -11.41 8.02 1.21
C ILE A 39 -12.87 8.27 0.83
N ASN A 40 -13.08 8.62 -0.43
CA ASN A 40 -14.41 8.76 -1.03
C ASN A 40 -14.44 8.14 -2.43
N ALA A 41 -15.65 7.94 -2.97
CA ALA A 41 -15.83 7.28 -4.27
C ALA A 41 -15.26 8.07 -5.46
N GLU A 42 -15.07 9.38 -5.32
CA GLU A 42 -14.46 10.22 -6.36
C GLU A 42 -12.94 9.99 -6.41
N ASN A 43 -12.27 10.09 -5.26
CA ASN A 43 -10.84 9.91 -5.12
C ASN A 43 -10.42 8.46 -5.44
N LEU A 44 -11.24 7.47 -5.07
CA LEU A 44 -11.01 6.07 -5.45
C LEU A 44 -11.08 5.87 -6.97
N ARG A 45 -12.09 6.43 -7.65
CA ARG A 45 -12.19 6.32 -9.12
C ARG A 45 -11.00 6.97 -9.82
N ARG A 46 -10.53 8.11 -9.31
CA ARG A 46 -9.32 8.76 -9.81
C ARG A 46 -8.08 7.88 -9.63
N ALA A 47 -7.90 7.27 -8.46
CA ALA A 47 -6.79 6.36 -8.18
C ALA A 47 -6.79 5.15 -9.13
N HIS A 48 -7.96 4.54 -9.35
CA HIS A 48 -8.11 3.42 -10.28
C HIS A 48 -7.71 3.81 -11.70
N ALA A 49 -8.19 4.94 -12.22
CA ALA A 49 -7.86 5.39 -13.57
C ALA A 49 -6.35 5.56 -13.79
N VAL A 50 -5.61 6.06 -12.80
CA VAL A 50 -4.14 6.24 -12.88
C VAL A 50 -3.40 4.91 -12.83
N ILE A 51 -3.88 3.96 -12.02
CA ILE A 51 -3.31 2.61 -11.94
C ILE A 51 -3.54 1.85 -13.25
N GLU A 52 -4.75 1.91 -13.79
CA GLU A 52 -5.13 1.26 -15.05
C GLU A 52 -4.38 1.84 -16.25
N ALA A 53 -4.08 3.14 -16.22
CA ALA A 53 -3.26 3.80 -17.25
C ALA A 53 -1.77 3.41 -17.17
N GLY A 54 -1.31 2.76 -16.10
CA GLY A 54 0.09 2.37 -15.91
C GLY A 54 1.06 3.54 -15.71
N THR A 55 0.55 4.74 -15.46
CA THR A 55 1.34 5.97 -15.27
C THR A 55 1.66 6.25 -13.80
N ALA A 56 1.08 5.48 -12.88
CA ALA A 56 1.36 5.58 -11.45
C ALA A 56 2.85 5.38 -11.15
N LYS A 57 3.49 6.39 -10.55
CA LYS A 57 4.84 6.25 -9.98
C LYS A 57 4.73 6.11 -8.47
N GLY A 58 5.22 4.99 -7.93
CA GLY A 58 5.12 4.69 -6.50
C GLY A 58 3.73 4.18 -6.10
N LYS A 59 3.31 4.51 -4.87
CA LYS A 59 2.01 4.12 -4.30
C LYS A 59 1.09 5.32 -4.17
N ILE A 60 -0.15 5.15 -4.61
CA ILE A 60 -1.23 6.11 -4.39
C ILE A 60 -1.86 5.83 -3.02
N VAL A 61 -1.95 6.85 -2.16
CA VAL A 61 -2.49 6.75 -0.80
C VAL A 61 -3.70 7.65 -0.65
N LEU A 62 -4.73 7.13 0.03
CA LEU A 62 -5.92 7.86 0.46
C LEU A 62 -6.06 7.69 1.97
N GLU A 63 -6.43 8.74 2.68
CA GLU A 63 -6.52 8.76 4.13
C GLU A 63 -7.63 9.69 4.63
N GLY A 64 -8.26 9.34 5.75
CA GLY A 64 -9.47 10.03 6.24
C GLY A 64 -10.75 9.58 5.54
N PHE A 65 -11.92 9.90 6.11
CA PHE A 65 -13.25 9.57 5.55
C PHE A 65 -14.07 10.84 5.36
#